data_AF-A0A423IGS2-F1
#
_entry.id   AF-A0A423IGS2-F1
#
_cell.length_a   1.000
_cell.length_b   1.000
_cell.length_c   1.000
_cell.angle_alpha   90.00
_cell.angle_beta   90.00
_cell.angle_gamma   90.00
#
_symmetry.space_group_name_H-M   'P 1'
#
loop_
_entity.id
_entity.type
_entity.pdbx_description
1 polymer ?
#
loop_
_entity_poly.entity_id
_entity_poly.type
_entity_poly.pdbx_seq_one_letter_code
_entity_poly.pdbx_strand_id
1 'polypeptide(L)'
;MNEEPTIPGTPTCDGMREAGHWNPAWDSLAALDAQWMEKFLGMATHPLRKGILEPKTFELIAIAVDVSCTHLYAPGVRRHIRKALEVGATVEEILAVLQLTSILGIHSMALGAPILIEEAQKLAAEGPVQGTY
;
A
#
# COMPACT_ATOMS: atom_id res chain seq x y z
N MET A 1 -26.32 8.91 37.96
CA MET A 1 -25.09 8.09 37.97
C MET A 1 -24.55 8.16 36.56
N ASN A 2 -23.62 9.07 36.31
CA ASN A 2 -23.04 9.26 34.98
C ASN A 2 -22.00 8.16 34.83
N GLU A 3 -22.27 7.17 33.98
CA GLU A 3 -21.23 6.25 33.56
C GLU A 3 -20.23 7.06 32.73
N GLU A 4 -19.02 7.25 33.28
CA GLU A 4 -17.91 7.73 32.46
C GLU A 4 -17.71 6.74 31.31
N PRO A 5 -17.63 7.21 30.05
CA PRO A 5 -17.45 6.32 28.92
C PRO A 5 -16.13 5.58 29.11
N THR A 6 -16.20 4.26 29.24
CA THR A 6 -15.03 3.39 29.22
C THR A 6 -14.32 3.60 27.88
N ILE A 7 -13.17 4.26 27.92
CA ILE A 7 -12.30 4.38 26.75
C ILE A 7 -11.96 2.95 26.33
N PRO A 8 -12.36 2.49 25.14
CA PRO A 8 -12.05 1.12 24.73
C PRO A 8 -10.52 0.94 24.68
N GLY A 9 -10.01 -0.23 25.03
CA GLY A 9 -8.56 -0.48 24.96
C GLY A 9 -8.02 -0.46 23.52
N THR A 10 -6.69 -0.42 23.36
CA THR A 10 -6.00 -0.46 22.06
C THR A 10 -5.11 -1.71 21.91
N PRO A 11 -5.65 -2.93 22.07
CA PRO A 11 -4.84 -4.15 22.17
C PRO A 11 -4.01 -4.46 20.92
N THR A 12 -4.44 -4.05 19.72
CA THR A 12 -3.64 -4.21 18.50
C THR A 12 -2.45 -3.26 18.52
N CYS A 13 -2.69 -1.98 18.80
CA CYS A 13 -1.61 -0.99 18.91
C CYS A 13 -0.62 -1.36 20.01
N ASP A 14 -1.12 -1.77 21.18
CA ASP A 14 -0.31 -2.14 22.34
C ASP A 14 0.57 -3.35 22.02
N GLY A 15 0.00 -4.40 21.43
CA GLY A 15 0.75 -5.58 21.00
C GLY A 15 1.81 -5.25 19.94
N MET A 16 1.55 -4.30 19.05
CA MET A 16 2.56 -3.84 18.07
C MET A 16 3.70 -3.07 18.74
N ARG A 17 3.42 -2.28 19.78
CA ARG A 17 4.45 -1.59 20.58
C ARG A 17 5.31 -2.59 21.35
N GLU A 18 4.69 -3.55 22.03
CA GLU A 18 5.38 -4.60 22.77
C GLU A 18 6.26 -5.48 21.87
N ALA A 19 5.78 -5.80 20.67
CA ALA A 19 6.53 -6.54 19.66
C ALA A 19 7.64 -5.73 18.97
N GLY A 20 7.79 -4.44 19.27
CA GLY A 20 8.75 -3.56 18.60
C GLY A 20 8.44 -3.29 17.11
N HIS A 21 7.21 -3.56 16.68
CA HIS A 21 6.74 -3.36 15.30
C HIS A 21 6.02 -2.02 15.10
N TRP A 22 5.95 -1.19 16.15
CA TRP A 22 5.35 0.13 16.08
C TRP A 22 6.18 1.08 15.22
N ASN A 23 5.55 1.73 14.24
CA ASN A 23 6.18 2.79 13.48
C ASN A 23 6.00 4.14 14.22
N PRO A 24 7.09 4.84 14.61
CA PRO A 24 6.98 6.14 15.27
C PRO A 24 6.17 7.18 14.50
N ALA A 25 6.08 7.07 13.18
CA ALA A 25 5.22 7.96 12.38
C ALA A 25 3.73 7.87 12.72
N TRP A 26 3.30 6.85 13.47
CA TRP A 26 1.93 6.67 13.92
C TRP A 26 1.63 7.35 15.27
N ASP A 27 2.64 7.83 16.00
CA ASP A 27 2.43 8.40 17.35
C ASP A 27 1.50 9.62 17.32
N SER A 28 1.68 10.53 16.36
CA SER A 28 0.80 11.70 16.20
C SER A 28 -0.65 11.29 15.97
N LEU A 29 -0.89 10.26 15.15
CA LEU A 29 -2.25 9.82 14.83
C LEU A 29 -2.89 9.08 16.01
N ALA A 30 -2.12 8.26 16.72
CA ALA A 30 -2.58 7.58 17.93
C ALA A 30 -2.91 8.57 19.06
N ALA A 31 -2.16 9.66 19.18
CA ALA A 31 -2.45 10.72 20.16
C ALA A 31 -3.71 11.53 19.79
N LEU A 32 -4.01 11.70 18.50
CA LEU A 32 -5.20 12.40 18.02
C LEU A 32 -6.46 11.55 18.12
N ASP A 33 -6.40 10.28 17.73
CA ASP A 33 -7.53 9.34 17.82
C ASP A 33 -7.04 7.89 17.97
N ALA A 34 -6.86 7.48 19.22
CA ALA A 34 -6.41 6.13 19.57
C ALA A 34 -7.39 5.04 19.11
N GLN A 35 -8.69 5.31 19.14
CA GLN A 35 -9.74 4.34 18.76
C GLN A 35 -9.76 4.10 17.25
N TRP A 36 -9.63 5.17 16.48
CA TRP A 36 -9.49 5.05 15.04
C TRP A 36 -8.20 4.31 14.68
N MET A 37 -7.08 4.63 15.34
CA MET A 37 -5.81 3.95 15.08
C MET A 37 -5.88 2.44 15.37
N GLU A 38 -6.50 2.05 16.49
CA GLU A 38 -6.75 0.65 16.83
C GLU A 38 -7.56 -0.06 15.76
N LYS A 39 -8.63 0.56 15.26
CA LYS A 39 -9.46 -0.02 14.19
C LYS A 39 -8.70 -0.10 12.87
N PHE A 40 -7.94 0.93 12.52
CA PHE A 40 -7.14 0.99 11.30
C PHE A 40 -6.07 -0.09 11.27
N LEU A 41 -5.24 -0.20 12.32
CA LEU A 41 -4.21 -1.23 12.43
C LEU A 41 -4.82 -2.62 12.64
N GLY A 42 -5.93 -2.71 13.37
CA GLY A 42 -6.71 -3.93 13.55
C GLY A 42 -7.18 -4.49 12.21
N MET A 43 -7.68 -3.63 11.32
CA MET A 43 -8.07 -3.99 9.95
C MET A 43 -6.85 -4.35 9.10
N ALA A 44 -5.82 -3.50 9.08
CA ALA A 44 -4.62 -3.71 8.24
C ALA A 44 -3.86 -5.00 8.58
N THR A 45 -3.81 -5.37 9.87
CA THR A 45 -3.11 -6.57 10.34
C THR A 45 -4.02 -7.80 10.47
N HIS A 46 -5.31 -7.68 10.14
CA HIS A 46 -6.28 -8.77 10.32
C HIS A 46 -5.85 -10.08 9.62
N PRO A 47 -5.41 -10.07 8.34
CA PRO A 47 -5.01 -11.30 7.66
C PRO A 47 -3.82 -12.00 8.34
N LEU A 48 -2.87 -11.23 8.86
CA LEU A 48 -1.70 -11.74 9.57
C LEU A 48 -2.10 -12.32 10.94
N ARG A 49 -2.87 -11.58 11.73
CA ARG A 49 -3.30 -11.99 13.08
C ARG A 49 -4.21 -13.22 13.07
N LYS A 50 -4.96 -13.42 11.99
CA LYS A 50 -5.81 -14.59 11.80
C LYS A 50 -5.08 -15.77 11.13
N GLY A 51 -3.79 -15.61 10.79
CA GLY A 51 -3.01 -16.65 10.13
C GLY A 51 -3.50 -16.99 8.72
N ILE A 52 -4.23 -16.07 8.07
CA ILE A 52 -4.74 -16.25 6.70
C ILE A 52 -3.60 -16.07 5.69
N LEU A 53 -2.67 -15.14 5.97
CA LEU A 53 -1.45 -14.95 5.21
C LEU A 53 -0.25 -15.27 6.08
N GLU A 54 0.72 -15.97 5.49
CA GLU A 54 2.04 -16.12 6.08
C GLU A 54 2.71 -14.74 6.23
N PRO A 55 3.50 -14.50 7.30
CA PRO A 55 4.19 -13.24 7.51
C PRO A 55 5.03 -12.80 6.30
N LYS A 56 5.77 -13.73 5.67
CA LYS A 56 6.57 -13.44 4.48
C LYS A 56 5.72 -12.89 3.34
N THR A 57 4.60 -13.55 3.03
CA THR A 57 3.68 -13.13 1.97
C THR A 57 3.07 -11.76 2.26
N PHE A 58 2.69 -11.49 3.52
CA PHE A 58 2.18 -10.18 3.92
C PHE A 58 3.20 -9.07 3.66
N GLU A 59 4.47 -9.28 4.05
CA GLU A 59 5.52 -8.29 3.84
C GLU A 59 5.84 -8.07 2.35
N LEU A 60 5.87 -9.13 1.53
CA LEU A 60 6.08 -9.01 0.08
C LEU A 60 4.95 -8.21 -0.59
N ILE A 61 3.69 -8.41 -0.18
CA ILE A 61 2.55 -7.60 -0.66
C ILE A 61 2.71 -6.15 -0.22
N ALA A 62 3.07 -5.89 1.03
CA ALA A 62 3.26 -4.54 1.54
C ALA A 62 4.38 -3.79 0.80
N ILE A 63 5.49 -4.46 0.46
CA ILE A 63 6.54 -3.91 -0.41
C ILE A 63 5.98 -3.53 -1.78
N ALA A 64 5.20 -4.41 -2.42
CA ALA A 64 4.63 -4.15 -3.74
C ALA A 64 3.73 -2.90 -3.74
N VAL A 65 2.92 -2.72 -2.69
CA VAL A 65 2.05 -1.54 -2.52
C VAL A 65 2.89 -0.28 -2.37
N ASP A 66 3.87 -0.28 -1.47
CA ASP A 66 4.68 0.91 -1.15
C ASP A 66 5.61 1.33 -2.29
N VAL A 67 6.13 0.39 -3.09
CA VAL A 67 7.05 0.68 -4.19
C VAL A 67 6.36 0.98 -5.52
N SER A 68 5.04 0.80 -5.60
CA SER A 68 4.27 1.11 -6.81
C SER A 68 4.50 2.57 -7.24
N CYS A 69 4.62 2.82 -8.56
CA CYS A 69 4.86 4.18 -9.07
C CYS A 69 3.69 5.14 -8.82
N THR A 70 2.52 4.61 -8.43
CA THR A 70 1.35 5.37 -7.98
C THR A 70 1.38 5.71 -6.48
N HIS A 71 2.33 5.17 -5.71
CA HIS A 71 2.44 5.38 -4.27
C HIS A 71 3.81 5.88 -3.80
N LEU A 72 4.90 5.19 -4.15
CA LEU A 72 6.29 5.53 -3.85
C LEU A 72 6.56 5.93 -2.38
N TYR A 73 5.99 5.19 -1.43
CA TYR A 73 6.15 5.46 0.00
C TYR A 73 7.43 4.85 0.57
N ALA A 74 8.55 5.54 0.36
CA ALA A 74 9.89 5.09 0.75
C ALA A 74 10.06 4.63 2.23
N PRO A 75 9.43 5.27 3.25
CA PRO A 75 9.52 4.79 4.63
C PRO A 75 8.93 3.39 4.82
N GLY A 76 7.79 3.13 4.16
CA GLY A 76 7.13 1.83 4.20
C GLY A 76 7.93 0.76 3.48
N VAL A 77 8.46 1.05 2.28
CA VAL A 77 9.39 0.15 1.55
C VAL A 77 10.53 -0.31 2.44
N ARG A 78 11.19 0.62 3.14
CA ARG A 78 12.31 0.29 4.04
C ARG A 78 11.88 -0.59 5.22
N ARG A 79 10.72 -0.31 5.81
CA ARG A 79 10.16 -1.08 6.94
C ARG A 79 9.84 -2.51 6.50
N HIS A 80 9.11 -2.67 5.39
CA HIS A 80 8.63 -3.97 4.93
C HIS A 80 9.75 -4.81 4.32
N ILE A 81 10.74 -4.23 3.63
CA ILE A 81 11.96 -4.97 3.21
C ILE A 81 12.70 -5.54 4.42
N ARG A 82 12.92 -4.73 5.47
CA ARG A 82 13.58 -5.21 6.68
C ARG A 82 12.80 -6.36 7.30
N LYS A 83 11.48 -6.20 7.43
CA LYS A 83 10.65 -7.22 8.06
C LYS A 83 10.56 -8.49 7.23
N ALA A 84 10.47 -8.39 5.89
CA ALA A 84 10.52 -9.51 4.97
C ALA A 84 11.78 -10.37 5.19
N LEU A 85 12.95 -9.72 5.29
CA LEU A 85 14.22 -10.41 5.58
C LEU A 85 14.22 -11.09 6.95
N GLU A 86 13.71 -10.42 7.99
CA GLU A 86 13.58 -11.01 9.34
C GLU A 86 12.71 -12.28 9.36
N VAL A 87 11.66 -12.33 8.55
CA VAL A 87 10.75 -13.48 8.44
C VAL A 87 11.17 -14.49 7.37
N GLY A 88 12.39 -14.36 6.83
CA GLY A 88 13.01 -15.36 5.95
C GLY A 88 12.77 -15.18 4.46
N ALA A 89 12.37 -13.99 4.01
CA ALA A 89 12.38 -13.67 2.58
C ALA A 89 13.82 -13.57 2.06
N THR A 90 14.06 -14.03 0.83
CA THR A 90 15.36 -13.86 0.18
C THR A 90 15.45 -12.52 -0.54
N VAL A 91 16.67 -12.09 -0.85
CA VAL A 91 16.90 -10.88 -1.66
C VAL A 91 16.29 -11.04 -3.05
N GLU A 92 16.35 -12.25 -3.62
CA GLU A 92 15.79 -12.59 -4.93
C GLU A 92 14.26 -12.46 -4.93
N GLU A 93 13.57 -12.93 -3.88
CA GLU A 93 12.11 -12.75 -3.75
C GLU A 93 11.74 -11.27 -3.70
N ILE A 94 12.50 -10.45 -2.97
CA ILE A 94 12.26 -9.00 -2.88
C ILE A 94 12.53 -8.34 -4.24
N LEU A 95 13.64 -8.66 -4.91
CA LEU A 95 13.95 -8.14 -6.24
C LEU A 95 12.88 -8.53 -7.26
N ALA A 96 12.35 -9.74 -7.19
CA ALA A 96 11.24 -10.18 -8.05
C ALA A 96 9.99 -9.33 -7.83
N VAL A 97 9.64 -8.99 -6.58
CA VAL A 97 8.53 -8.05 -6.30
C VAL A 97 8.78 -6.68 -6.94
N LEU A 98 9.99 -6.12 -6.80
CA LEU A 98 10.33 -4.82 -7.41
C LEU A 98 10.19 -4.85 -8.95
N GLN A 99 10.66 -5.93 -9.58
CA GLN A 99 10.55 -6.14 -11.02
C GLN A 99 9.08 -6.25 -11.47
N LEU A 100 8.27 -7.04 -10.75
CA LEU A 100 6.83 -7.19 -11.04
C LEU A 100 6.10 -5.85 -10.94
N THR A 101 6.39 -5.08 -9.88
CA THR A 101 5.76 -3.77 -9.67
C THR A 101 6.18 -2.74 -10.73
N SER A 102 7.39 -2.82 -11.28
CA SER A 102 7.88 -1.90 -12.32
C SER A 102 7.04 -1.92 -13.61
N ILE A 103 6.32 -3.01 -13.88
CA ILE A 103 5.50 -3.19 -15.08
C ILE A 103 4.25 -2.31 -15.05
N LEU A 104 3.83 -1.77 -13.90
CA LEU A 104 2.61 -0.96 -13.76
C LEU A 104 2.52 0.20 -14.78
N GLY A 105 3.66 0.75 -15.21
CA GLY A 105 3.71 1.80 -16.24
C GLY A 105 3.13 1.40 -17.60
N ILE A 106 3.04 0.10 -17.93
CA ILE A 106 2.47 -0.36 -19.20
C ILE A 106 0.98 -0.01 -19.33
N HIS A 107 0.27 0.24 -18.21
CA HIS A 107 -1.13 0.62 -18.23
C HIS A 107 -1.39 1.93 -18.99
N SER A 108 -0.41 2.85 -19.03
CA SER A 108 -0.49 4.05 -19.86
C SER A 108 -0.62 3.71 -21.35
N MET A 109 0.11 2.70 -21.83
CA MET A 109 0.01 2.24 -23.22
C MET A 109 -1.22 1.38 -23.47
N ALA A 110 -1.59 0.53 -22.51
CA ALA A 110 -2.79 -0.30 -22.62
C ALA A 110 -4.06 0.54 -22.81
N LEU A 111 -4.13 1.71 -22.18
CA LEU A 111 -5.22 2.67 -22.37
C LEU A 111 -4.98 3.63 -23.55
N GLY A 112 -3.76 4.17 -23.66
CA GLY A 112 -3.45 5.22 -24.63
C GLY A 112 -3.36 4.76 -26.08
N ALA A 113 -2.88 3.53 -26.34
CA ALA A 113 -2.74 3.05 -27.71
C ALA A 113 -4.09 2.87 -28.43
N PRO A 114 -5.13 2.25 -27.82
CA PRO A 114 -6.46 2.20 -28.43
C PRO A 114 -7.05 3.59 -28.72
N ILE A 115 -6.93 4.52 -27.77
CA ILE A 115 -7.41 5.90 -27.94
C ILE A 115 -6.69 6.58 -29.11
N LEU A 116 -5.36 6.45 -29.18
CA LEU A 116 -4.58 7.02 -30.28
C LEU A 116 -5.01 6.45 -31.64
N ILE A 117 -5.27 5.14 -31.72
CA ILE A 117 -5.76 4.50 -32.94
C ILE A 117 -7.14 5.05 -33.33
N GLU A 118 -8.06 5.18 -32.37
CA GLU A 118 -9.39 5.75 -32.59
C GLU A 118 -9.31 7.19 -33.13
N GLU A 119 -8.53 8.05 -32.49
CA GLU A 119 -8.39 9.46 -32.90
C GLU A 119 -7.67 9.59 -34.24
N ALA A 120 -6.67 8.74 -34.53
CA ALA A 120 -6.02 8.71 -35.83
C ALA A 120 -6.98 8.29 -36.95
N GLN A 121 -7.90 7.35 -36.69
CA GLN A 121 -8.93 6.95 -37.65
C GLN A 121 -9.93 8.07 -37.90
N LYS A 122 -10.39 8.77 -36.86
CA LYS A 122 -11.26 9.95 -37.00
C LYS A 122 -10.59 11.04 -37.82
N LEU A 123 -9.34 11.37 -37.51
CA LEU A 123 -8.55 12.36 -38.27
C LEU A 123 -8.43 11.99 -39.75
N ALA A 124 -8.20 10.71 -40.05
CA ALA A 124 -8.10 10.23 -41.44
C ALA A 124 -9.44 10.30 -42.20
N ALA A 125 -10.57 10.12 -41.51
CA ALA A 125 -11.90 10.14 -42.11
C ALA A 125 -12.48 11.57 -42.25
N GLU A 126 -12.28 12.42 -41.23
CA GLU A 126 -12.97 13.71 -41.09
C GLU A 126 -12.05 14.91 -41.40
N GLY A 127 -10.74 14.68 -41.50
CA GLY A 127 -9.74 15.73 -41.66
C GLY A 127 -9.44 16.46 -40.33
N PRO A 128 -8.55 17.46 -40.36
CA PRO A 128 -8.14 18.18 -39.15
C PRO A 128 -9.32 18.93 -38.53
N VAL A 129 -9.51 18.79 -37.22
CA VAL A 129 -10.44 19.61 -36.45
C VAL A 129 -9.93 21.07 -36.46
N GLN A 130 -10.71 22.01 -37.01
CA GLN A 130 -10.36 23.44 -36.99
C GLN A 130 -10.61 24.05 -35.58
N GLY A 131 -9.54 24.29 -34.82
CA GLY A 131 -9.51 25.03 -33.53
C GLY A 131 -9.89 24.20 -32.31
N THR A 132 -9.43 24.44 -31.07
CA THR A 132 -8.82 25.62 -30.43
C THR A 132 -7.64 25.22 -29.54
N TYR A 133 -6.46 25.84 -29.74
CA TYR A 133 -5.50 26.05 -28.66
C TYR A 133 -5.66 27.49 -28.16
#